data_AF-A0AAJ0HVZ7-F1
#
_entry.id   AF-A0AAJ0HVZ7-F1
#
_cell.length_a   1.000
_cell.length_b   1.000
_cell.length_c   1.000
_cell.angle_alpha   90.00
_cell.angle_beta   90.00
_cell.angle_gamma   90.00
#
_symmetry.space_group_name_H-M   'P 1'
#
loop_
_entity.id
_entity.type
_entity.pdbx_description
1 polymer ?
#
loop_
_entity_poly.entity_id
_entity_poly.type
_entity_poly.pdbx_seq_one_letter_code
_entity_poly.pdbx_strand_id
1 'polypeptide(L)'
;MLFPSHSRPKLLSEHRRYRSNDTPVAAPINLPMEETPIYDEPYVGGHEDALDPIGISFQGDDGTILVRNATPDQFRTTRDYLAREFNAVHLHIAGIWAVVGCKPDLPKGRLPESIGGFIAIWRPINDSYFMPAIGEFGLGEEDMEVEPGFLDGFERGRIPTNDAILRLAHLFPDCKAITFVMDCVIIEFPCMDDNSFCERLRACPEAIERAPFVLAYNNGPLPNTPRHRRAINPEPQVQEDDRVVDDTDYVAKDGMFYPGSMISSSKKAGGNYGCVTAGILLRKGTETRLTCSWHCWEDHDAAYPGLFGQDTDEAKRVFRIIQGEAGTEVGRVVTRVGCTDIALASLHGGIRFENRFLNIPTLAKCLVHSSAIQLNDSFVIDGHTTGAQTLRSLGARWQLEKHNKSEVIPPNDNYSLLPDPNVIYIAAKQGVCGTSDPVLTTRPFIRSSACGSVLVRCRKGQGNLTRKEVLECGEVCGMFHYADLTPKNRTAASDYLIYVDAFDPLIEDGWSVVPVPGQEPMDNIVPGNADPVTNTPRREGLRSGGMSVDRAPSTA
;
A
#
# COMPACT_ATOMS: atom_id res chain seq x y z
N MET A 1 -9.68 -57.67 -40.78
CA MET A 1 -8.58 -56.70 -41.01
C MET A 1 -9.12 -55.34 -40.59
N LEU A 2 -9.12 -54.85 -39.35
CA LEU A 2 -8.19 -54.84 -38.20
C LEU A 2 -6.91 -53.98 -38.40
N PHE A 3 -6.96 -52.80 -37.73
CA PHE A 3 -5.91 -51.90 -37.18
C PHE A 3 -5.09 -50.96 -38.13
N PRO A 4 -4.43 -49.86 -37.64
CA PRO A 4 -4.95 -48.76 -36.78
C PRO A 4 -4.26 -47.36 -36.85
N SER A 5 -4.87 -46.41 -36.11
CA SER A 5 -4.34 -45.40 -35.15
C SER A 5 -2.98 -44.66 -35.25
N HIS A 6 -3.06 -43.38 -34.83
CA HIS A 6 -2.09 -42.51 -34.11
C HIS A 6 -1.15 -41.58 -34.89
N SER A 7 -1.32 -40.27 -34.73
CA SER A 7 -0.51 -39.45 -33.79
C SER A 7 -0.86 -37.94 -33.89
N ARG A 8 -1.00 -37.28 -32.73
CA ARG A 8 -1.01 -35.82 -32.55
C ARG A 8 0.43 -35.30 -32.55
N PRO A 9 0.75 -34.08 -33.00
CA PRO A 9 2.05 -33.48 -32.75
C PRO A 9 2.10 -32.95 -31.31
N LYS A 10 3.10 -33.41 -30.55
CA LYS A 10 3.61 -32.78 -29.33
C LYS A 10 4.42 -31.55 -29.75
N LEU A 11 4.06 -30.36 -29.29
CA LEU A 11 4.95 -29.21 -29.31
C LEU A 11 5.86 -29.31 -28.08
N LEU A 12 7.14 -29.60 -28.35
CA LEU A 12 8.24 -29.56 -27.40
C LEU A 12 8.59 -28.09 -27.14
N SER A 13 8.48 -27.66 -25.88
CA SER A 13 9.11 -26.45 -25.37
C SER A 13 10.60 -26.73 -25.14
N GLU A 14 11.42 -26.51 -26.16
CA GLU A 14 12.87 -26.40 -25.99
C GLU A 14 13.21 -24.97 -25.50
N HIS A 15 13.36 -24.81 -24.19
CA HIS A 15 14.04 -23.67 -23.61
C HIS A 15 15.50 -23.66 -24.08
N ARG A 16 15.83 -22.71 -24.98
CA ARG A 16 17.22 -22.37 -25.27
C ARG A 16 17.87 -21.79 -24.02
N ARG A 17 19.00 -22.40 -23.64
CA ARG A 17 19.89 -21.94 -22.57
C ARG A 17 20.38 -20.52 -22.86
N TYR A 18 20.05 -19.59 -21.97
CA TYR A 18 20.68 -18.27 -21.90
C TYR A 18 22.17 -18.41 -21.57
N ARG A 19 23.01 -17.75 -22.37
CA ARG A 19 24.34 -17.28 -21.95
C ARG A 19 24.19 -15.78 -21.72
N SER A 20 24.07 -15.35 -20.47
CA SER A 20 24.28 -13.94 -20.10
C SER A 20 25.76 -13.75 -19.76
N ASN A 21 26.34 -12.67 -20.29
CA ASN A 21 27.65 -12.21 -19.89
C ASN A 21 27.57 -11.55 -18.50
N ASP A 22 28.44 -12.01 -17.60
CA ASP A 22 29.01 -11.34 -16.42
C ASP A 22 28.15 -10.33 -15.65
N THR A 23 27.18 -10.85 -14.90
CA THR A 23 26.86 -10.39 -13.54
C THR A 23 26.67 -11.66 -12.70
N PRO A 24 27.31 -11.84 -11.53
CA PRO A 24 27.24 -13.11 -10.82
C PRO A 24 25.84 -13.32 -10.23
N VAL A 25 25.01 -14.06 -10.96
CA VAL A 25 23.83 -14.72 -10.42
C VAL A 25 24.35 -15.77 -9.44
N ALA A 26 24.11 -15.57 -8.14
CA ALA A 26 24.45 -16.57 -7.14
C ALA A 26 23.68 -17.86 -7.45
N ALA A 27 24.40 -18.94 -7.74
CA ALA A 27 23.82 -20.25 -7.96
C ALA A 27 23.05 -20.70 -6.71
N PRO A 28 21.96 -21.48 -6.84
CA PRO A 28 21.28 -22.07 -5.68
C PRO A 28 22.25 -23.01 -4.95
N ILE A 29 22.48 -22.75 -3.66
CA ILE A 29 23.36 -23.56 -2.79
C ILE A 29 22.49 -24.35 -1.81
N ASN A 30 22.56 -25.67 -1.87
CA ASN A 30 21.87 -26.58 -0.95
C ASN A 30 22.42 -26.43 0.48
N LEU A 31 21.52 -26.38 1.48
CA LEU A 31 21.92 -26.34 2.89
C LEU A 31 22.31 -27.74 3.40
N PRO A 32 23.38 -27.87 4.21
CA PRO A 32 23.69 -29.14 4.86
C PRO A 32 22.63 -29.45 5.93
N MET A 33 22.08 -30.66 5.88
CA MET A 33 21.22 -31.21 6.93
C MET A 33 22.10 -31.79 8.05
N GLU A 34 22.04 -31.23 9.25
CA GLU A 34 22.41 -31.95 10.47
C GLU A 34 21.14 -32.21 11.29
N GLU A 35 20.90 -33.47 11.64
CA GLU A 35 19.81 -33.88 12.52
C GLU A 35 20.11 -33.39 13.95
N THR A 36 19.30 -32.48 14.48
CA THR A 36 19.38 -32.01 15.87
C THR A 36 18.02 -32.06 16.57
N PRO A 37 18.01 -32.23 17.92
CA PRO A 37 16.83 -32.66 18.66
C PRO A 37 15.81 -31.54 18.87
N ILE A 38 14.54 -31.94 18.83
CA ILE A 38 13.35 -31.12 19.03
C ILE A 38 13.24 -30.75 20.52
N TYR A 39 13.24 -29.44 20.83
CA TYR A 39 12.88 -28.93 22.15
C TYR A 39 11.50 -28.25 22.08
N ASP A 40 10.53 -28.83 22.79
CA ASP A 40 9.20 -28.26 23.01
C ASP A 40 9.27 -27.19 24.12
N GLU A 41 9.57 -25.93 23.78
CA GLU A 41 9.18 -24.81 24.64
C GLU A 41 8.29 -23.82 23.87
N PRO A 42 7.13 -23.41 24.42
CA PRO A 42 6.27 -22.42 23.79
C PRO A 42 6.94 -21.04 23.84
N TYR A 43 7.11 -20.43 22.67
CA TYR A 43 7.55 -19.05 22.50
C TYR A 43 6.63 -18.10 23.29
N VAL A 44 7.16 -17.55 24.39
CA VAL A 44 6.53 -16.45 25.13
C VAL A 44 7.00 -15.15 24.47
N GLY A 45 6.12 -14.59 23.64
CA GLY A 45 6.37 -13.31 22.97
C GLY A 45 6.64 -12.19 23.97
N GLY A 46 7.78 -11.52 23.79
CA GLY A 46 8.18 -10.39 24.61
C GLY A 46 9.52 -9.83 24.19
N HIS A 47 9.57 -9.13 23.06
CA HIS A 47 10.47 -8.00 22.88
C HIS A 47 9.83 -7.00 21.92
N GLU A 48 9.56 -5.82 22.46
CA GLU A 48 9.01 -4.66 21.75
C GLU A 48 9.93 -4.29 20.56
N ASP A 49 9.31 -4.00 19.41
CA ASP A 49 9.85 -3.23 18.27
C ASP A 49 10.80 -3.84 17.22
N ALA A 50 11.01 -5.16 17.16
CA ALA A 50 11.72 -5.77 16.03
C ALA A 50 10.75 -6.40 15.00
N LEU A 51 10.50 -5.70 13.89
CA LEU A 51 9.88 -6.22 12.65
C LEU A 51 10.74 -7.30 11.93
N ASP A 52 11.78 -7.76 12.61
CA ASP A 52 12.71 -8.79 12.17
C ASP A 52 13.23 -9.50 13.43
N PRO A 53 12.84 -10.76 13.68
CA PRO A 53 13.22 -11.48 14.89
C PRO A 53 14.73 -11.76 14.96
N ILE A 54 15.49 -11.43 13.91
CA ILE A 54 16.91 -11.77 13.77
C ILE A 54 17.80 -10.59 14.17
N GLY A 55 17.27 -9.37 14.33
CA GLY A 55 18.09 -8.18 14.61
C GLY A 55 19.11 -7.86 13.50
N ILE A 56 18.90 -8.43 12.30
CA ILE A 56 19.74 -8.26 11.13
C ILE A 56 19.00 -7.35 10.15
N SER A 57 19.73 -6.40 9.57
CA SER A 57 19.18 -5.49 8.56
C SER A 57 20.03 -5.57 7.31
N PHE A 58 19.37 -5.68 6.16
CA PHE A 58 19.98 -5.52 4.84
C PHE A 58 19.72 -4.11 4.29
N GLN A 59 19.21 -3.23 5.14
CA GLN A 59 19.03 -1.83 4.82
C GLN A 59 20.37 -1.12 4.97
N GLY A 60 20.82 -0.45 3.90
CA GLY A 60 21.98 0.44 3.93
C GLY A 60 21.63 1.81 4.53
N ASP A 61 22.64 2.65 4.71
CA ASP A 61 22.49 4.00 5.26
C ASP A 61 21.62 4.91 4.38
N ASP A 62 21.56 4.63 3.09
CA ASP A 62 20.71 5.31 2.10
C ASP A 62 19.26 4.80 2.09
N GLY A 63 18.94 3.84 2.96
CA GLY A 63 17.63 3.20 3.07
C GLY A 63 17.37 2.11 2.04
N THR A 64 18.31 1.81 1.15
CA THR A 64 18.16 0.72 0.16
C THR A 64 18.28 -0.65 0.83
N ILE A 65 17.48 -1.62 0.39
CA ILE A 65 17.52 -2.99 0.95
C ILE A 65 18.17 -3.90 -0.08
N LEU A 66 19.38 -4.37 0.21
CA LEU A 66 20.18 -5.15 -0.74
C LEU A 66 20.99 -6.21 -0.01
N VAL A 67 21.15 -7.38 -0.64
CA VAL A 67 21.95 -8.50 -0.07
C VAL A 67 23.36 -8.03 0.31
N ARG A 68 23.96 -7.16 -0.51
CA ARG A 68 25.31 -6.62 -0.30
C ARG A 68 25.47 -5.71 0.91
N ASN A 69 24.37 -5.24 1.50
CA ASN A 69 24.40 -4.38 2.68
C ASN A 69 24.58 -5.21 3.97
N ALA A 70 24.40 -6.52 3.92
CA ALA A 70 24.72 -7.43 5.02
C ALA A 70 26.09 -8.08 4.83
N THR A 71 26.79 -8.29 5.94
CA THR A 71 28.03 -9.07 5.97
C THR A 71 27.76 -10.56 5.67
N PRO A 72 28.76 -11.31 5.18
CA PRO A 72 28.62 -12.76 5.02
C PRO A 72 28.25 -13.50 6.31
N ASP A 73 28.70 -13.00 7.47
CA ASP A 73 28.34 -13.55 8.78
C ASP A 73 26.86 -13.32 9.10
N GLN A 74 26.36 -12.10 8.91
CA GLN A 74 24.93 -11.81 9.08
C GLN A 74 24.07 -12.69 8.17
N PHE A 75 24.45 -12.85 6.91
CA PHE A 75 23.71 -13.72 5.99
C PHE A 75 23.71 -15.18 6.45
N ARG A 76 24.85 -15.70 6.93
CA ARG A 76 24.93 -17.05 7.52
C ARG A 76 24.04 -17.16 8.76
N THR A 77 24.13 -16.20 9.69
CA THR A 77 23.30 -16.18 10.90
C THR A 77 21.81 -16.17 10.58
N THR A 78 21.36 -15.35 9.62
CA THR A 78 19.97 -15.35 9.15
C THR A 78 19.56 -16.74 8.67
N ARG A 79 20.37 -17.35 7.82
CA ARG A 79 20.07 -18.66 7.23
C ARG A 79 20.03 -19.77 8.28
N ASP A 80 20.98 -19.79 9.20
CA ASP A 80 21.09 -20.80 10.24
C ASP A 80 19.93 -20.65 11.26
N TYR A 81 19.52 -19.41 11.57
CA TYR A 81 18.32 -19.12 12.35
C TYR A 81 17.05 -19.62 11.64
N LEU A 82 16.86 -19.28 10.36
CA LEU A 82 15.69 -19.72 9.60
C LEU A 82 15.60 -21.26 9.50
N ALA A 83 16.74 -21.92 9.32
CA ALA A 83 16.81 -23.38 9.29
C ALA A 83 16.41 -23.98 10.65
N ARG A 84 16.94 -23.43 11.75
CA ARG A 84 16.71 -23.94 13.10
C ARG A 84 15.28 -23.72 13.59
N GLU A 85 14.75 -22.51 13.42
CA GLU A 85 13.44 -22.13 13.98
C GLU A 85 12.27 -22.49 13.06
N PHE A 86 12.48 -22.50 11.74
CA PHE A 86 11.40 -22.61 10.74
C PHE A 86 11.59 -23.74 9.74
N ASN A 87 12.53 -24.67 9.98
CA ASN A 87 12.85 -25.76 9.05
C ASN A 87 13.08 -25.26 7.61
N ALA A 88 13.61 -24.04 7.48
CA ALA A 88 13.91 -23.46 6.18
C ALA A 88 15.11 -24.19 5.58
N VAL A 89 14.92 -24.73 4.38
CA VAL A 89 15.96 -25.43 3.62
C VAL A 89 16.49 -24.60 2.46
N HIS A 90 15.85 -23.47 2.18
CA HIS A 90 16.18 -22.60 1.07
C HIS A 90 15.81 -21.16 1.40
N LEU A 91 16.70 -20.23 1.06
CA LEU A 91 16.46 -18.80 1.10
C LEU A 91 16.95 -18.21 -0.23
N HIS A 92 16.03 -17.65 -1.01
CA HIS A 92 16.34 -16.95 -2.24
C HIS A 92 15.90 -15.49 -2.11
N ILE A 93 16.85 -14.58 -2.31
CA ILE A 93 16.59 -13.15 -2.29
C ILE A 93 16.64 -12.63 -3.72
N ALA A 94 15.57 -11.96 -4.13
CA ALA A 94 15.48 -11.32 -5.44
C ALA A 94 14.63 -10.06 -5.33
N GLY A 95 15.20 -8.92 -5.76
CA GLY A 95 14.58 -7.61 -5.58
C GLY A 95 14.24 -7.36 -4.13
N ILE A 96 12.93 -7.23 -3.84
CA ILE A 96 12.39 -6.90 -2.52
C ILE A 96 11.94 -8.12 -1.72
N TRP A 97 12.14 -9.31 -2.29
CA TRP A 97 11.55 -10.56 -1.81
C TRP A 97 12.60 -11.46 -1.17
N ALA A 98 12.23 -12.08 -0.06
CA ALA A 98 12.95 -13.20 0.54
C ALA A 98 12.07 -14.46 0.44
N VAL A 99 12.30 -15.27 -0.58
CA VAL A 99 11.58 -16.54 -0.80
C VAL A 99 12.19 -17.63 0.06
N VAL A 100 11.45 -18.08 1.07
CA VAL A 100 11.88 -19.10 2.03
C VAL A 100 11.19 -20.42 1.72
N GLY A 101 11.98 -21.44 1.40
CA GLY A 101 11.51 -22.80 1.16
C GLY A 101 11.64 -23.65 2.43
N CYS A 102 10.55 -24.28 2.89
CA CYS A 102 10.51 -25.12 4.10
C CYS A 102 10.26 -26.61 3.78
N LYS A 103 10.72 -27.53 4.64
CA LYS A 103 10.41 -28.97 4.60
C LYS A 103 9.75 -29.46 5.91
N PRO A 104 8.84 -30.46 5.85
CA PRO A 104 8.15 -30.98 4.66
C PRO A 104 7.00 -30.07 4.19
N ASP A 105 6.42 -29.29 5.10
CA ASP A 105 5.38 -28.28 4.87
C ASP A 105 5.79 -26.94 5.51
N LEU A 106 4.96 -25.90 5.35
CA LEU A 106 5.13 -24.66 6.10
C LEU A 106 5.05 -24.91 7.62
N PRO A 107 5.92 -24.29 8.44
CA PRO A 107 5.85 -24.42 9.88
C PRO A 107 4.48 -24.01 10.42
N LYS A 108 4.01 -24.74 11.43
CA LYS A 108 2.78 -24.40 12.15
C LYS A 108 3.09 -23.26 13.11
N GLY A 109 2.57 -22.07 12.86
CA GLY A 109 2.77 -20.91 13.72
C GLY A 109 2.84 -19.62 12.93
N ARG A 110 3.19 -18.52 13.61
CA ARG A 110 3.44 -17.24 12.97
C ARG A 110 4.84 -17.26 12.34
N LEU A 111 4.89 -17.04 11.03
CA LEU A 111 6.14 -16.96 10.27
C LEU A 111 6.63 -15.51 10.22
N PRO A 112 7.95 -15.25 10.27
CA PRO A 112 8.50 -13.91 10.09
C PRO A 112 8.07 -13.33 8.74
N GLU A 113 7.30 -12.27 8.75
CA GLU A 113 6.86 -11.59 7.52
C GLU A 113 7.98 -10.71 6.93
N SER A 114 8.85 -10.25 7.82
CA SER A 114 10.18 -9.66 7.72
C SER A 114 11.36 -10.63 7.55
N ILE A 115 12.19 -10.58 6.50
CA ILE A 115 13.55 -11.14 6.60
C ILE A 115 14.55 -10.10 6.14
N GLY A 116 15.29 -9.52 7.07
CA GLY A 116 16.32 -8.55 6.75
C GLY A 116 15.81 -7.24 6.18
N GLY A 117 14.51 -6.97 6.29
CA GLY A 117 13.81 -5.90 5.59
C GLY A 117 13.21 -6.30 4.23
N PHE A 118 13.49 -7.49 3.71
CA PHE A 118 12.80 -8.04 2.54
C PHE A 118 11.43 -8.61 2.93
N ILE A 119 10.47 -8.55 2.00
CA ILE A 119 9.16 -9.18 2.17
C ILE A 119 9.32 -10.69 2.08
N ALA A 120 9.03 -11.39 3.17
CA ALA A 120 9.19 -12.83 3.24
C ALA A 120 8.04 -13.56 2.53
N ILE A 121 8.40 -14.47 1.63
CA ILE A 121 7.47 -15.35 0.92
C ILE A 121 7.79 -16.78 1.33
N TRP A 122 6.96 -17.33 2.21
CA TRP A 122 7.11 -18.68 2.73
C TRP A 122 6.42 -19.69 1.84
N ARG A 123 7.15 -20.71 1.38
CA ARG A 123 6.61 -21.77 0.52
C ARG A 123 7.10 -23.16 0.96
N PRO A 124 6.28 -24.21 0.80
CA PRO A 124 6.78 -25.58 0.83
C PRO A 124 7.84 -25.76 -0.27
N ILE A 125 8.92 -26.49 0.01
CA ILE A 125 9.98 -26.73 -1.00
C ILE A 125 9.47 -27.55 -2.20
N ASN A 126 8.41 -28.33 -2.00
CA ASN A 126 7.80 -29.17 -3.03
C ASN A 126 6.84 -28.40 -3.92
N ASP A 127 6.62 -27.12 -3.62
CA ASP A 127 5.82 -26.23 -4.45
C ASP A 127 6.57 -25.87 -5.75
N SER A 128 5.81 -25.47 -6.76
CA SER A 128 6.35 -25.05 -8.05
C SER A 128 7.40 -23.94 -7.93
N TYR A 129 8.34 -23.91 -8.87
CA TYR A 129 9.35 -22.85 -8.93
C TYR A 129 8.69 -21.47 -8.94
N PHE A 130 9.11 -20.60 -8.04
CA PHE A 130 8.60 -19.25 -7.91
C PHE A 130 9.67 -18.25 -8.30
N MET A 131 9.40 -17.52 -9.38
CA MET A 131 10.15 -16.32 -9.70
C MET A 131 9.44 -15.13 -9.07
N PRO A 132 10.04 -14.43 -8.10
CA PRO A 132 9.39 -13.29 -7.46
C PRO A 132 9.55 -12.01 -8.32
N ALA A 133 9.13 -12.08 -9.59
CA ALA A 133 9.13 -10.95 -10.52
C ALA A 133 7.74 -10.30 -10.56
N ILE A 134 7.71 -8.98 -10.77
CA ILE A 134 6.48 -8.23 -11.03
C ILE A 134 6.50 -7.85 -12.51
N GLY A 135 5.57 -8.43 -13.28
CA GLY A 135 5.52 -8.27 -14.74
C GLY A 135 6.50 -9.17 -15.50
N GLU A 136 6.52 -8.99 -16.81
CA GLU A 136 7.33 -9.71 -17.79
C GLU A 136 8.40 -8.78 -18.39
N PHE A 137 9.49 -9.34 -18.88
CA PHE A 137 10.55 -8.57 -19.55
C PHE A 137 10.22 -8.35 -21.04
N GLY A 138 10.73 -7.24 -21.57
CA GLY A 138 10.71 -6.98 -23.01
C GLY A 138 11.57 -8.00 -23.75
N LEU A 139 11.20 -8.29 -25.00
CA LEU A 139 11.91 -9.24 -25.87
C LEU A 139 12.50 -8.55 -27.11
N GLY A 140 12.54 -7.22 -27.12
CA GLY A 140 13.25 -6.45 -28.14
C GLY A 140 14.75 -6.73 -28.08
N GLU A 141 15.39 -6.82 -29.24
CA GLU A 141 16.79 -7.27 -29.36
C GLU A 141 17.82 -6.22 -28.89
N GLU A 142 17.41 -4.96 -28.73
CA GLU A 142 18.29 -3.85 -28.35
C GLU A 142 17.72 -3.06 -27.17
N ASP A 143 18.61 -2.58 -26.32
CA ASP A 143 18.29 -1.60 -25.29
C ASP A 143 17.84 -0.28 -25.96
N MET A 144 16.87 0.37 -25.35
CA MET A 144 16.38 1.66 -25.84
C MET A 144 17.33 2.79 -25.41
N GLU A 145 17.99 3.42 -26.38
CA GLU A 145 18.71 4.67 -26.16
C GLU A 145 17.71 5.83 -25.97
N VAL A 146 18.01 6.71 -25.02
CA VAL A 146 17.20 7.91 -24.73
C VAL A 146 18.07 9.15 -24.70
N GLU A 147 17.48 10.29 -25.02
CA GLU A 147 18.20 11.56 -25.03
C GLU A 147 18.76 11.93 -23.64
N PRO A 148 19.88 12.68 -23.57
CA PRO A 148 20.41 13.20 -22.32
C PRO A 148 19.34 13.96 -21.52
N GLY A 149 19.24 13.69 -20.22
CA GLY A 149 18.25 14.30 -19.33
C GLY A 149 16.87 13.64 -19.34
N PHE A 150 16.61 12.67 -20.23
CA PHE A 150 15.34 11.94 -20.23
C PHE A 150 15.07 11.26 -18.88
N LEU A 151 16.12 10.65 -18.32
CA LEU A 151 16.11 9.93 -17.04
C LEU A 151 16.18 10.85 -15.81
N ASP A 152 16.20 12.18 -15.98
CA ASP A 152 16.19 13.09 -14.84
C ASP A 152 14.97 12.81 -13.96
N GLY A 153 15.14 12.84 -12.63
CA GLY A 153 14.08 12.49 -11.69
C GLY A 153 13.82 10.99 -11.53
N PHE A 154 14.60 10.12 -12.19
CA PHE A 154 14.79 8.72 -11.77
C PHE A 154 16.10 8.60 -11.00
N GLU A 155 16.02 8.23 -9.73
CA GLU A 155 17.19 8.04 -8.87
C GLU A 155 17.05 6.72 -8.10
N ARG A 156 18.16 6.01 -7.90
CA ARG A 156 18.15 4.77 -7.12
C ARG A 156 17.65 5.04 -5.70
N GLY A 157 16.75 4.19 -5.22
CA GLY A 157 16.22 4.29 -3.86
C GLY A 157 15.24 5.46 -3.66
N ARG A 158 14.77 6.11 -4.73
CA ARG A 158 13.79 7.20 -4.65
C ARG A 158 12.61 6.94 -5.57
N ILE A 159 11.42 7.34 -5.11
CA ILE A 159 10.21 7.33 -5.91
C ILE A 159 10.36 8.39 -7.02
N PRO A 160 10.18 8.03 -8.31
CA PRO A 160 10.30 8.98 -9.41
C PRO A 160 9.35 10.18 -9.29
N THR A 161 9.79 11.31 -9.86
CA THR A 161 8.94 12.50 -9.95
C THR A 161 7.81 12.33 -10.98
N ASN A 162 6.73 13.08 -10.82
CA ASN A 162 5.61 13.06 -11.77
C ASN A 162 6.08 13.41 -13.20
N ASP A 163 6.98 14.38 -13.35
CA ASP A 163 7.53 14.77 -14.66
C ASP A 163 8.34 13.66 -15.32
N ALA A 164 9.12 12.91 -14.52
CA ALA A 164 9.88 11.76 -15.01
C ALA A 164 8.94 10.65 -15.52
N ILE A 165 7.85 10.39 -14.80
CA ILE A 165 6.83 9.42 -15.20
C ILE A 165 6.09 9.85 -16.46
N LEU A 166 5.74 11.13 -16.59
CA LEU A 166 5.10 11.67 -17.79
C LEU A 166 6.03 11.58 -19.02
N ARG A 167 7.33 11.87 -18.86
CA ARG A 167 8.33 11.63 -19.92
C ARG A 167 8.38 10.17 -20.33
N LEU A 168 8.40 9.24 -19.36
CA LEU A 168 8.40 7.81 -19.65
C LEU A 168 7.11 7.37 -20.37
N ALA A 169 5.96 7.90 -19.99
CA ALA A 169 4.67 7.59 -20.61
C ALA A 169 4.63 7.94 -22.11
N HIS A 170 5.42 8.93 -22.56
CA HIS A 170 5.52 9.26 -23.98
C HIS A 170 6.19 8.15 -24.82
N LEU A 171 7.05 7.32 -24.23
CA LEU A 171 7.63 6.15 -24.90
C LEU A 171 6.63 4.99 -25.02
N PHE A 172 5.64 4.95 -24.12
CA PHE A 172 4.62 3.90 -24.05
C PHE A 172 3.22 4.51 -24.15
N PRO A 173 2.85 5.11 -25.29
CA PRO A 173 1.67 5.95 -25.39
C PRO A 173 0.34 5.22 -25.13
N ASP A 174 0.30 3.90 -25.23
CA ASP A 174 -0.89 3.09 -24.99
C ASP A 174 -1.00 2.56 -23.54
N CYS A 175 0.00 2.80 -22.69
CA CYS A 175 -0.04 2.34 -21.30
C CYS A 175 -1.20 2.99 -20.52
N LYS A 176 -1.76 2.23 -19.58
CA LYS A 176 -2.85 2.65 -18.69
C LYS A 176 -2.34 3.14 -17.34
N ALA A 177 -1.17 2.67 -16.95
CA ALA A 177 -0.46 3.13 -15.77
C ALA A 177 1.03 2.83 -15.89
N ILE A 178 1.80 3.50 -15.05
CA ILE A 178 3.20 3.17 -14.77
C ILE A 178 3.29 2.92 -13.27
N THR A 179 3.89 1.81 -12.88
CA THR A 179 4.11 1.46 -11.48
C THR A 179 5.59 1.38 -11.21
N PHE A 180 6.04 2.07 -10.17
CA PHE A 180 7.39 1.96 -9.64
C PHE A 180 7.35 1.18 -8.33
N VAL A 181 8.15 0.12 -8.25
CA VAL A 181 8.37 -0.67 -7.03
C VAL A 181 9.86 -0.81 -6.80
N MET A 182 10.38 -0.07 -5.82
CA MET A 182 11.77 -0.03 -5.36
C MET A 182 12.79 0.36 -6.42
N ASP A 183 13.15 -0.54 -7.31
CA ASP A 183 14.07 -0.32 -8.43
C ASP A 183 13.53 -0.88 -9.75
N CYS A 184 12.25 -1.24 -9.80
CA CYS A 184 11.56 -1.74 -10.98
C CYS A 184 10.50 -0.75 -11.43
N VAL A 185 10.50 -0.41 -12.73
CA VAL A 185 9.44 0.32 -13.41
C VAL A 185 8.65 -0.66 -14.27
N ILE A 186 7.36 -0.75 -14.00
CA ILE A 186 6.42 -1.63 -14.68
C ILE A 186 5.48 -0.77 -15.53
N ILE A 187 5.49 -1.00 -16.84
CA ILE A 187 4.54 -0.41 -17.78
C ILE A 187 3.29 -1.29 -17.81
N GLU A 188 2.16 -0.76 -17.35
CA GLU A 188 0.88 -1.48 -17.35
C GLU A 188 0.11 -1.18 -18.65
N PHE A 189 0.01 -2.17 -19.53
CA PHE A 189 -0.74 -2.06 -20.78
C PHE A 189 -2.25 -2.29 -20.56
N PRO A 190 -3.11 -1.99 -21.56
CA PRO A 190 -4.46 -2.52 -21.58
C PRO A 190 -4.44 -4.05 -21.50
N CYS A 191 -5.48 -4.65 -20.92
CA CYS A 191 -5.61 -6.10 -20.91
C CYS A 191 -5.84 -6.61 -22.35
N MET A 192 -5.01 -7.55 -22.77
CA MET A 192 -4.98 -8.19 -24.09
C MET A 192 -4.99 -9.71 -23.92
N ASP A 193 -5.29 -10.46 -24.99
CA ASP A 193 -5.04 -11.90 -24.99
C ASP A 193 -3.54 -12.22 -24.98
N ASP A 194 -3.18 -13.43 -24.54
CA ASP A 194 -1.79 -13.84 -24.33
C ASP A 194 -0.91 -13.72 -25.59
N ASN A 195 -1.46 -14.01 -26.77
CA ASN A 195 -0.71 -13.92 -28.02
C ASN A 195 -0.40 -12.46 -28.36
N SER A 196 -1.42 -11.60 -28.29
CA SER A 196 -1.26 -10.15 -28.49
C SER A 196 -0.28 -9.55 -27.49
N PHE A 197 -0.32 -9.97 -26.22
CA PHE A 197 0.63 -9.50 -25.22
C PHE A 197 2.07 -10.00 -25.51
N CYS A 198 2.24 -11.26 -25.92
CA CYS A 198 3.55 -11.77 -26.31
C CYS A 198 4.13 -11.02 -27.54
N GLU A 199 3.30 -10.70 -28.52
CA GLU A 199 3.70 -9.84 -29.65
C GLU A 199 4.08 -8.43 -29.18
N ARG A 200 3.31 -7.87 -28.22
CA ARG A 200 3.64 -6.59 -27.61
C ARG A 200 5.00 -6.61 -26.92
N LEU A 201 5.32 -7.66 -26.16
CA LEU A 201 6.63 -7.79 -25.48
C LEU A 201 7.80 -7.82 -26.48
N ARG A 202 7.64 -8.45 -27.65
CA ARG A 202 8.68 -8.43 -28.72
C ARG A 202 8.93 -7.04 -29.30
N ALA A 203 7.94 -6.16 -29.24
CA ALA A 203 8.07 -4.77 -29.66
C ALA A 203 8.54 -3.83 -28.53
N CYS A 204 8.65 -4.34 -27.30
CA CYS A 204 9.09 -3.56 -26.16
C CYS A 204 10.59 -3.79 -25.90
N PRO A 205 11.35 -2.74 -25.57
CA PRO A 205 12.77 -2.90 -25.24
C PRO A 205 12.94 -3.74 -23.97
N GLU A 206 14.02 -4.53 -23.90
CA GLU A 206 14.38 -5.27 -22.69
C GLU A 206 14.78 -4.31 -21.55
N ALA A 207 15.59 -3.29 -21.87
CA ALA A 207 15.98 -2.23 -20.96
C ALA A 207 16.03 -0.86 -21.64
N ILE A 208 16.13 0.20 -20.83
CA ILE A 208 16.49 1.55 -21.28
C ILE A 208 17.95 1.78 -20.88
N GLU A 209 18.78 2.20 -21.84
CA GLU A 209 20.21 2.36 -21.59
C GLU A 209 20.45 3.34 -20.43
N ARG A 210 21.33 2.96 -19.50
CA ARG A 210 21.71 3.75 -18.30
C ARG A 210 20.57 4.04 -17.31
N ALA A 211 19.39 3.45 -17.50
CA ALA A 211 18.30 3.57 -16.54
C ALA A 211 18.73 3.05 -15.16
N PRO A 212 18.42 3.76 -14.06
CA PRO A 212 18.74 3.31 -12.71
C PRO A 212 17.76 2.24 -12.19
N PHE A 213 16.88 1.74 -13.04
CA PHE A 213 15.81 0.81 -12.73
C PHE A 213 15.74 -0.34 -13.75
N VAL A 214 15.12 -1.44 -13.34
CA VAL A 214 14.72 -2.55 -14.21
C VAL A 214 13.41 -2.18 -14.90
N LEU A 215 13.28 -2.48 -16.18
CA LEU A 215 12.06 -2.27 -16.95
C LEU A 215 11.27 -3.57 -17.08
N ALA A 216 9.99 -3.52 -16.77
CA ALA A 216 9.06 -4.64 -16.88
C ALA A 216 7.72 -4.19 -17.47
N TYR A 217 6.91 -5.15 -17.89
CA TYR A 217 5.63 -4.92 -18.57
C TYR A 217 4.55 -5.81 -17.98
N ASN A 218 3.33 -5.29 -17.86
CA ASN A 218 2.21 -6.07 -17.35
C ASN A 218 1.02 -6.04 -18.31
N ASN A 219 0.36 -7.19 -18.48
CA ASN A 219 -0.84 -7.32 -19.28
C ASN A 219 -2.06 -6.89 -18.45
N GLY A 220 -2.56 -5.69 -18.69
CA GLY A 220 -3.61 -5.09 -17.88
C GLY A 220 -3.09 -4.39 -16.62
N PRO A 221 -3.98 -3.74 -15.86
CA PRO A 221 -3.63 -3.17 -14.56
C PRO A 221 -3.17 -4.25 -13.57
N LEU A 222 -2.18 -3.94 -12.75
CA LEU A 222 -1.71 -4.88 -11.73
C LEU A 222 -2.85 -5.30 -10.77
N PRO A 223 -2.81 -6.53 -10.20
CA PRO A 223 -3.80 -7.03 -9.24
C PRO A 223 -3.99 -6.08 -8.05
N ASN A 224 -5.18 -6.05 -7.45
CA ASN A 224 -5.55 -5.18 -6.31
C ASN A 224 -5.52 -3.67 -6.57
N THR A 225 -5.45 -3.23 -7.83
CA THR A 225 -5.67 -1.82 -8.18
C THR A 225 -7.17 -1.46 -8.09
N PRO A 226 -7.53 -0.20 -7.79
CA PRO A 226 -8.92 0.17 -7.43
C PRO A 226 -9.99 -0.11 -8.48
N ARG A 227 -9.60 -0.35 -9.73
CA ARG A 227 -10.56 -0.63 -10.82
C ARG A 227 -10.82 -2.12 -11.01
N HIS A 228 -10.09 -3.01 -10.35
CA HIS A 228 -10.41 -4.44 -10.37
C HIS A 228 -11.60 -4.71 -9.44
N ARG A 229 -12.81 -4.74 -10.01
CA ARG A 229 -13.87 -5.60 -9.45
C ARG A 229 -13.27 -7.00 -9.32
N ARG A 230 -13.39 -7.62 -8.15
CA ARG A 230 -12.89 -8.98 -7.93
C ARG A 230 -13.34 -9.85 -9.10
N ALA A 231 -12.38 -10.49 -9.80
CA ALA A 231 -12.68 -11.33 -10.96
C ALA A 231 -13.66 -12.47 -10.60
N ILE A 232 -13.67 -12.86 -9.32
CA ILE A 232 -14.66 -13.71 -8.70
C ILE A 232 -15.17 -12.96 -7.47
N ASN A 233 -16.46 -12.60 -7.47
CA ASN A 233 -17.09 -12.14 -6.23
C ASN A 233 -16.94 -13.25 -5.19
N PRO A 234 -16.45 -12.95 -3.97
CA PRO A 234 -16.46 -13.95 -2.92
C PRO A 234 -17.91 -14.43 -2.74
N GLU A 235 -18.12 -15.74 -2.67
CA GLU A 235 -19.36 -16.32 -2.17
C GLU A 235 -19.13 -16.67 -0.69
N PRO A 236 -19.23 -15.70 0.24
CA PRO A 236 -18.98 -15.97 1.63
C PRO A 236 -20.05 -16.92 2.15
N GLN A 237 -19.64 -18.10 2.60
CA GLN A 237 -20.54 -18.98 3.34
C GLN A 237 -20.93 -18.31 4.66
N VAL A 238 -22.23 -18.19 4.91
CA VAL A 238 -22.74 -17.81 6.23
C VAL A 238 -22.58 -19.03 7.13
N GLN A 239 -21.77 -18.91 8.19
CA GLN A 239 -21.55 -19.96 9.19
C GLN A 239 -21.40 -19.35 10.59
N GLU A 240 -21.89 -20.08 11.59
CA GLU A 240 -22.08 -19.75 13.01
C GLU A 240 -20.77 -19.85 13.87
N ASP A 241 -19.57 -19.73 13.30
CA ASP A 241 -18.32 -20.29 13.86
C ASP A 241 -17.15 -19.29 14.12
N ASP A 242 -17.19 -18.54 15.24
CA ASP A 242 -16.09 -17.72 15.82
C ASP A 242 -15.49 -16.58 14.96
N ARG A 243 -16.33 -15.62 14.53
CA ARG A 243 -15.92 -14.41 13.81
C ARG A 243 -15.63 -13.24 14.77
N VAL A 244 -14.58 -12.45 14.55
CA VAL A 244 -14.36 -11.16 15.23
C VAL A 244 -14.39 -10.04 14.19
N VAL A 245 -15.48 -9.26 14.18
CA VAL A 245 -15.62 -8.01 13.44
C VAL A 245 -16.12 -6.98 14.44
N ASP A 246 -15.60 -5.76 14.39
CA ASP A 246 -16.15 -4.68 15.19
C ASP A 246 -17.32 -4.01 14.45
N ASP A 247 -18.54 -4.47 14.76
CA ASP A 247 -19.80 -3.95 14.24
C ASP A 247 -20.51 -2.98 15.23
N THR A 248 -19.80 -2.55 16.28
CA THR A 248 -20.31 -1.72 17.36
C THR A 248 -20.89 -0.40 16.83
N ASP A 249 -22.10 -0.05 17.28
CA ASP A 249 -22.62 1.31 17.15
C ASP A 249 -22.03 2.20 18.26
N TYR A 250 -20.87 2.78 17.99
CA TYR A 250 -20.18 3.72 18.88
C TYR A 250 -20.97 5.00 19.09
N VAL A 251 -21.81 5.42 18.14
CA VAL A 251 -22.65 6.60 18.35
C VAL A 251 -23.69 6.34 19.43
N ALA A 252 -24.35 5.18 19.41
CA ALA A 252 -25.29 4.79 20.45
C ALA A 252 -24.60 4.53 21.80
N LYS A 253 -23.39 3.95 21.77
CA LYS A 253 -22.64 3.55 22.97
C LYS A 253 -21.93 4.71 23.67
N ASP A 254 -21.21 5.52 22.89
CA ASP A 254 -20.28 6.55 23.37
C ASP A 254 -20.75 7.98 23.01
N GLY A 255 -21.78 8.12 22.18
CA GLY A 255 -22.23 9.42 21.66
C GLY A 255 -21.36 9.98 20.53
N MET A 256 -20.37 9.22 20.05
CA MET A 256 -19.43 9.59 19.00
C MET A 256 -18.79 8.36 18.34
N PHE A 257 -18.13 8.52 17.21
CA PHE A 257 -17.37 7.45 16.56
C PHE A 257 -16.03 7.97 16.01
N TYR A 258 -15.22 7.05 15.48
CA TYR A 258 -13.78 7.24 15.31
C TYR A 258 -13.27 6.71 13.96
N PRO A 259 -12.10 7.18 13.47
CA PRO A 259 -11.36 6.49 12.41
C PRO A 259 -11.13 5.02 12.76
N GLY A 260 -11.30 4.14 11.77
CA GLY A 260 -11.18 2.68 11.99
C GLY A 260 -12.52 1.99 12.27
N SER A 261 -13.55 2.72 12.71
CA SER A 261 -14.88 2.15 12.99
C SER A 261 -15.65 1.79 11.72
N MET A 262 -16.56 0.82 11.82
CA MET A 262 -17.40 0.41 10.69
C MET A 262 -18.50 1.44 10.39
N ILE A 263 -18.60 1.81 9.13
CA ILE A 263 -19.74 2.51 8.53
C ILE A 263 -20.29 1.69 7.37
N SER A 264 -21.55 1.87 6.99
CA SER A 264 -22.20 1.06 5.96
C SER A 264 -23.14 1.85 5.07
N SER A 265 -23.28 1.38 3.84
CA SER A 265 -24.31 1.80 2.91
C SER A 265 -25.55 0.92 3.08
N SER A 266 -26.72 1.45 2.76
CA SER A 266 -28.00 0.78 3.02
C SER A 266 -28.73 0.35 1.75
N LYS A 267 -29.40 -0.79 1.78
CA LYS A 267 -30.33 -1.27 0.75
C LYS A 267 -31.69 -0.59 0.85
N LYS A 268 -32.38 -0.51 -0.30
CA LYS A 268 -33.77 -0.03 -0.43
C LYS A 268 -34.78 -0.81 0.42
N ALA A 269 -34.51 -2.10 0.70
CA ALA A 269 -35.40 -3.00 1.45
C ALA A 269 -35.12 -3.05 2.97
N GLY A 270 -34.18 -2.25 3.48
CA GLY A 270 -33.66 -2.38 4.84
C GLY A 270 -32.63 -3.51 4.93
N GLY A 271 -31.40 -3.19 5.36
CA GLY A 271 -30.24 -4.07 5.38
C GLY A 271 -29.04 -3.44 4.67
N ASN A 272 -27.81 -3.86 4.97
CA ASN A 272 -26.62 -3.21 4.42
C ASN A 272 -26.29 -3.68 3.00
N TYR A 273 -25.78 -2.75 2.17
CA TYR A 273 -25.27 -3.03 0.83
C TYR A 273 -23.79 -3.42 0.89
N GLY A 274 -22.98 -2.58 1.54
CA GLY A 274 -21.62 -2.89 1.96
C GLY A 274 -21.29 -2.17 3.26
N CYS A 275 -20.20 -2.56 3.90
CA CYS A 275 -19.58 -1.81 5.00
C CYS A 275 -18.26 -1.21 4.53
N VAL A 276 -17.72 -0.18 5.15
CA VAL A 276 -16.36 0.31 4.95
C VAL A 276 -15.85 0.80 6.30
N THR A 277 -14.57 1.11 6.37
CA THR A 277 -13.95 1.76 7.51
C THR A 277 -14.13 3.27 7.39
N ALA A 278 -14.56 3.91 8.46
CA ALA A 278 -14.55 5.37 8.57
C ALA A 278 -13.11 5.87 8.53
N GLY A 279 -12.83 6.83 7.65
CA GLY A 279 -11.53 7.49 7.55
C GLY A 279 -11.38 8.58 8.60
N ILE A 280 -11.04 9.79 8.18
CA ILE A 280 -10.79 10.95 9.05
C ILE A 280 -11.72 12.10 8.71
N LEU A 281 -11.97 12.96 9.70
CA LEU A 281 -12.73 14.18 9.52
C LEU A 281 -11.83 15.32 9.08
N LEU A 282 -12.16 15.89 7.93
CA LEU A 282 -11.45 17.00 7.31
C LEU A 282 -12.27 18.29 7.39
N ARG A 283 -11.58 19.42 7.25
CA ARG A 283 -12.18 20.75 7.15
C ARG A 283 -11.62 21.54 5.97
N LYS A 284 -12.48 22.34 5.35
CA LYS A 284 -12.15 23.36 4.36
C LYS A 284 -13.01 24.59 4.63
N GLY A 285 -12.39 25.66 5.11
CA GLY A 285 -13.13 26.81 5.64
C GLY A 285 -14.06 26.40 6.79
N THR A 286 -15.36 26.61 6.62
CA THR A 286 -16.40 26.22 7.60
C THR A 286 -16.97 24.81 7.35
N GLU A 287 -16.62 24.17 6.24
CA GLU A 287 -17.15 22.86 5.88
C GLU A 287 -16.34 21.75 6.55
N THR A 288 -17.03 20.69 6.98
CA THR A 288 -16.42 19.46 7.45
C THR A 288 -16.93 18.25 6.67
N ARG A 289 -16.03 17.30 6.40
CA ARG A 289 -16.33 16.07 5.67
C ARG A 289 -15.56 14.89 6.24
N LEU A 290 -16.23 13.75 6.38
CA LEU A 290 -15.59 12.48 6.74
C LEU A 290 -15.10 11.79 5.47
N THR A 291 -13.88 11.29 5.44
CA THR A 291 -13.39 10.45 4.34
C THR A 291 -13.88 9.00 4.49
N CYS A 292 -14.21 8.34 3.38
CA CYS A 292 -14.57 6.92 3.32
C CYS A 292 -14.27 6.34 1.92
N SER A 293 -14.34 5.02 1.74
CA SER A 293 -14.18 4.39 0.41
C SER A 293 -15.42 4.59 -0.46
N TRP A 294 -15.26 4.99 -1.71
CA TRP A 294 -16.35 5.28 -2.65
C TRP A 294 -17.06 4.01 -3.14
N HIS A 295 -16.34 2.92 -3.40
CA HIS A 295 -16.89 1.72 -4.04
C HIS A 295 -18.08 1.07 -3.32
N CYS A 296 -18.28 1.36 -2.03
CA CYS A 296 -19.46 0.90 -1.28
C CYS A 296 -20.78 1.59 -1.70
N TRP A 297 -20.67 2.68 -2.48
CA TRP A 297 -21.77 3.44 -3.07
C TRP A 297 -21.76 3.48 -4.60
N GLU A 298 -20.80 2.82 -5.28
CA GLU A 298 -20.74 2.80 -6.75
C GLU A 298 -22.01 2.24 -7.40
N ASP A 299 -22.50 1.11 -6.89
CA ASP A 299 -23.71 0.49 -7.44
C ASP A 299 -24.97 1.33 -7.11
N HIS A 300 -24.94 2.15 -6.05
CA HIS A 300 -26.01 3.11 -5.77
C HIS A 300 -26.00 4.24 -6.79
N ASP A 301 -24.83 4.81 -7.10
CA ASP A 301 -24.70 5.85 -8.11
C ASP A 301 -25.13 5.33 -9.50
N ALA A 302 -24.70 4.11 -9.86
CA ALA A 302 -25.11 3.47 -11.10
C ALA A 302 -26.63 3.22 -11.19
N ALA A 303 -27.28 2.87 -10.06
CA ALA A 303 -28.71 2.62 -10.00
C ALA A 303 -29.57 3.89 -9.94
N TYR A 304 -29.01 5.02 -9.51
CA TYR A 304 -29.70 6.30 -9.33
C TYR A 304 -28.90 7.45 -9.98
N PRO A 305 -28.71 7.41 -11.32
CA PRO A 305 -27.88 8.37 -12.02
C PRO A 305 -28.39 9.81 -11.84
N GLY A 306 -27.48 10.74 -11.58
CA GLY A 306 -27.77 12.17 -11.39
C GLY A 306 -28.24 12.55 -9.98
N LEU A 307 -28.40 11.58 -9.08
CA LEU A 307 -28.81 11.83 -7.70
C LEU A 307 -27.64 12.13 -6.76
N PHE A 308 -26.43 11.64 -7.09
CA PHE A 308 -25.24 11.83 -6.27
C PHE A 308 -24.90 13.32 -6.09
N GLY A 309 -24.54 13.70 -4.86
CA GLY A 309 -24.25 15.10 -4.48
C GLY A 309 -25.47 16.03 -4.36
N GLN A 310 -26.67 15.58 -4.72
CA GLN A 310 -27.88 16.40 -4.62
C GLN A 310 -28.36 16.54 -3.17
N ASP A 311 -28.97 17.69 -2.84
CA ASP A 311 -29.59 17.91 -1.54
C ASP A 311 -31.10 17.62 -1.53
N THR A 312 -31.48 16.43 -1.99
CA THR A 312 -32.88 15.95 -1.95
C THR A 312 -33.06 14.86 -0.91
N ASP A 313 -34.29 14.65 -0.44
CA ASP A 313 -34.60 13.57 0.51
C ASP A 313 -34.28 12.19 -0.09
N GLU A 314 -34.45 12.03 -1.40
CA GLU A 314 -34.10 10.80 -2.09
C GLU A 314 -32.58 10.59 -2.13
N ALA A 315 -31.78 11.64 -2.39
CA ALA A 315 -30.32 11.56 -2.34
C ALA A 315 -29.82 11.24 -0.93
N LYS A 316 -30.41 11.88 0.10
CA LYS A 316 -30.14 11.56 1.52
C LYS A 316 -30.42 10.08 1.78
N ARG A 317 -31.57 9.57 1.33
CA ARG A 317 -31.96 8.17 1.51
C ARG A 317 -31.04 7.18 0.79
N VAL A 318 -30.61 7.48 -0.43
CA VAL A 318 -29.80 6.58 -1.27
C VAL A 318 -28.33 6.55 -0.81
N PHE A 319 -27.75 7.70 -0.49
CA PHE A 319 -26.33 7.82 -0.15
C PHE A 319 -26.06 7.96 1.36
N ARG A 320 -27.03 7.63 2.22
CA ARG A 320 -26.85 7.66 3.67
C ARG A 320 -25.75 6.72 4.14
N ILE A 321 -25.24 7.02 5.33
CA ILE A 321 -24.20 6.31 6.06
C ILE A 321 -24.76 5.89 7.40
N ILE A 322 -24.62 4.61 7.71
CA ILE A 322 -25.01 4.02 8.99
C ILE A 322 -23.73 3.62 9.73
N GLN A 323 -23.62 3.92 11.03
CA GLN A 323 -22.49 3.47 11.86
C GLN A 323 -22.87 2.17 12.57
N GLY A 324 -22.05 1.12 12.43
CA GLY A 324 -22.40 -0.25 12.84
C GLY A 324 -23.26 -1.01 11.80
N GLU A 325 -23.63 -2.27 12.09
CA GLU A 325 -24.34 -3.13 11.11
C GLU A 325 -25.84 -2.78 10.98
N ALA A 326 -26.48 -2.30 12.03
CA ALA A 326 -27.87 -1.84 11.98
C ALA A 326 -28.06 -0.48 12.67
N GLY A 327 -26.96 0.22 12.93
CA GLY A 327 -26.90 1.28 13.93
C GLY A 327 -27.36 2.65 13.44
N THR A 328 -26.74 3.68 14.02
CA THR A 328 -27.18 5.07 13.92
C THR A 328 -26.89 5.65 12.53
N GLU A 329 -27.86 6.35 11.93
CA GLU A 329 -27.64 7.11 10.70
C GLU A 329 -26.81 8.37 11.01
N VAL A 330 -25.57 8.40 10.51
CA VAL A 330 -24.59 9.43 10.87
C VAL A 330 -24.42 10.52 9.82
N GLY A 331 -24.88 10.30 8.58
CA GLY A 331 -24.66 11.24 7.50
C GLY A 331 -24.96 10.67 6.12
N ARG A 332 -24.35 11.28 5.09
CA ARG A 332 -24.43 10.83 3.70
C ARG A 332 -23.14 11.12 2.92
N VAL A 333 -22.85 10.29 1.92
CA VAL A 333 -21.77 10.56 0.96
C VAL A 333 -22.24 11.61 -0.05
N VAL A 334 -21.42 12.62 -0.32
CA VAL A 334 -21.80 13.77 -1.16
C VAL A 334 -20.82 14.08 -2.28
N THR A 335 -19.58 13.61 -2.19
CA THR A 335 -18.54 13.93 -3.19
C THR A 335 -17.59 12.75 -3.34
N ARG A 336 -17.19 12.48 -4.58
CA ARG A 336 -16.07 11.58 -4.90
C ARG A 336 -14.86 12.44 -5.24
N VAL A 337 -13.68 12.09 -4.73
CA VAL A 337 -12.45 12.85 -4.95
C VAL A 337 -11.81 12.42 -6.27
N GLY A 338 -11.99 13.23 -7.32
CA GLY A 338 -11.43 12.95 -8.65
C GLY A 338 -11.77 11.54 -9.15
N CYS A 339 -10.78 10.82 -9.65
CA CYS A 339 -10.92 9.42 -10.06
C CYS A 339 -10.47 8.40 -9.00
N THR A 340 -10.18 8.86 -7.77
CA THR A 340 -9.81 8.00 -6.63
C THR A 340 -11.03 7.22 -6.12
N ASP A 341 -10.78 6.28 -5.22
CA ASP A 341 -11.79 5.62 -4.40
C ASP A 341 -12.05 6.34 -3.07
N ILE A 342 -11.60 7.59 -2.92
CA ILE A 342 -11.90 8.41 -1.75
C ILE A 342 -13.22 9.15 -1.99
N ALA A 343 -14.14 9.02 -1.03
CA ALA A 343 -15.36 9.79 -0.96
C ALA A 343 -15.38 10.69 0.28
N LEU A 344 -16.11 11.80 0.18
CA LEU A 344 -16.35 12.75 1.25
C LEU A 344 -17.83 12.69 1.66
N ALA A 345 -18.03 12.53 2.95
CA ALA A 345 -19.33 12.41 3.57
C ALA A 345 -19.65 13.62 4.45
N SER A 346 -20.88 14.12 4.36
CA SER A 346 -21.41 15.09 5.31
C SER A 346 -22.03 14.35 6.48
N LEU A 347 -21.66 14.73 7.71
CA LEU A 347 -22.28 14.22 8.92
C LEU A 347 -23.56 15.01 9.27
N HIS A 348 -24.51 14.36 9.94
CA HIS A 348 -25.71 15.01 10.45
C HIS A 348 -25.42 15.89 11.67
N GLY A 349 -26.27 16.90 11.89
CA GLY A 349 -26.18 17.76 13.07
C GLY A 349 -26.31 16.95 14.36
N GLY A 350 -25.39 17.18 15.30
CA GLY A 350 -25.36 16.49 16.59
C GLY A 350 -24.52 15.21 16.62
N ILE A 351 -24.15 14.66 15.46
CA ILE A 351 -23.22 13.54 15.38
C ILE A 351 -21.81 14.05 15.69
N ARG A 352 -21.15 13.41 16.66
CA ARG A 352 -19.78 13.71 17.06
C ARG A 352 -18.81 12.71 16.45
N PHE A 353 -17.66 13.20 16.02
CA PHE A 353 -16.56 12.40 15.50
C PHE A 353 -15.24 12.99 16.01
N GLU A 354 -14.33 12.14 16.45
CA GLU A 354 -12.98 12.55 16.85
C GLU A 354 -11.93 11.87 15.98
N ASN A 355 -10.95 12.64 15.49
CA ASN A 355 -9.79 12.13 14.75
C ASN A 355 -8.79 11.38 15.65
N ARG A 356 -9.30 10.53 16.54
CA ARG A 356 -8.56 9.65 17.44
C ARG A 356 -8.74 8.22 16.94
N PHE A 357 -7.66 7.54 16.57
CA PHE A 357 -7.73 6.15 16.14
C PHE A 357 -8.09 5.23 17.33
N LEU A 358 -8.80 4.14 17.05
CA LEU A 358 -9.22 3.17 18.07
C LEU A 358 -8.02 2.38 18.62
N ASN A 359 -7.25 1.72 17.74
CA ASN A 359 -6.17 0.83 18.14
C ASN A 359 -4.77 1.39 17.85
N ILE A 360 -4.67 2.51 17.13
CA ILE A 360 -3.40 3.22 16.94
C ILE A 360 -3.31 4.28 18.04
N PRO A 361 -2.25 4.31 18.87
CA PRO A 361 -2.14 5.23 19.99
C PRO A 361 -1.75 6.65 19.54
N THR A 362 -2.53 7.23 18.62
CA THR A 362 -2.34 8.58 18.10
C THR A 362 -3.65 9.21 17.60
N LEU A 363 -3.54 10.48 17.21
CA LEU A 363 -4.58 11.28 16.56
C LEU A 363 -4.13 11.59 15.13
N ALA A 364 -5.07 11.70 14.20
CA ALA A 364 -4.75 12.34 12.92
C ALA A 364 -4.57 13.85 13.15
N LYS A 365 -3.47 14.42 12.64
CA LYS A 365 -3.13 15.84 12.85
C LYS A 365 -2.89 16.60 11.56
N CYS A 366 -2.28 15.97 10.55
CA CYS A 366 -1.99 16.62 9.27
C CYS A 366 -2.03 15.62 8.11
N LEU A 367 -2.39 16.11 6.92
CA LEU A 367 -2.27 15.34 5.69
C LEU A 367 -0.83 15.43 5.17
N VAL A 368 -0.31 14.33 4.65
CA VAL A 368 1.02 14.26 4.04
C VAL A 368 0.90 14.05 2.53
N HIS A 369 1.48 14.98 1.77
CA HIS A 369 1.56 14.87 0.32
C HIS A 369 2.45 13.69 -0.09
N SER A 370 2.06 12.95 -1.13
CA SER A 370 2.73 11.72 -1.55
C SER A 370 4.20 11.91 -1.92
N SER A 371 4.60 13.11 -2.34
CA SER A 371 6.01 13.43 -2.62
C SER A 371 6.90 13.51 -1.37
N ALA A 372 6.30 13.63 -0.18
CA ALA A 372 7.01 13.58 1.10
C ALA A 372 7.16 12.15 1.63
N ILE A 373 6.51 11.18 0.99
CA ILE A 373 6.64 9.75 1.28
C ILE A 373 7.92 9.23 0.62
N GLN A 374 8.70 8.48 1.38
CA GLN A 374 9.94 7.85 0.94
C GLN A 374 9.73 6.34 0.77
N LEU A 375 10.64 5.70 0.03
CA LEU A 375 10.73 4.25 0.05
C LEU A 375 11.04 3.78 1.47
N ASN A 376 10.48 2.63 1.84
CA ASN A 376 10.62 2.01 3.16
C ASN A 376 10.04 2.81 4.34
N ASP A 377 9.31 3.90 4.09
CA ASP A 377 8.46 4.47 5.13
C ASP A 377 7.51 3.40 5.67
N SER A 378 7.46 3.26 6.99
CA SER A 378 6.51 2.38 7.67
C SER A 378 5.21 3.12 7.92
N PHE A 379 4.09 2.41 7.81
CA PHE A 379 2.76 2.91 8.15
C PHE A 379 2.07 1.93 9.09
N VAL A 380 1.12 2.44 9.85
CA VAL A 380 0.14 1.63 10.55
C VAL A 380 -1.24 2.01 10.03
N ILE A 381 -2.04 1.00 9.73
CA ILE A 381 -3.46 1.12 9.44
C ILE A 381 -4.25 0.46 10.56
N ASP A 382 -5.49 0.87 10.75
CA ASP A 382 -6.43 0.19 11.64
C ASP A 382 -7.79 0.16 10.94
N GLY A 383 -8.43 -1.00 10.92
CA GLY A 383 -9.69 -1.22 10.24
C GLY A 383 -10.56 -2.19 11.00
N HIS A 384 -11.87 -1.98 10.97
CA HIS A 384 -12.86 -2.77 11.71
C HIS A 384 -12.80 -4.30 11.46
N THR A 385 -12.19 -4.73 10.36
CA THR A 385 -12.04 -6.14 9.95
C THR A 385 -10.64 -6.70 10.13
N THR A 386 -9.60 -5.88 9.97
CA THR A 386 -8.19 -6.31 10.00
C THR A 386 -7.50 -5.97 11.31
N GLY A 387 -8.12 -5.11 12.13
CA GLY A 387 -7.44 -4.44 13.24
C GLY A 387 -6.21 -3.66 12.76
N ALA A 388 -5.29 -3.42 13.69
CA ALA A 388 -4.04 -2.74 13.41
C ALA A 388 -3.11 -3.60 12.53
N GLN A 389 -2.58 -3.02 11.46
CA GLN A 389 -1.63 -3.65 10.54
C GLN A 389 -0.51 -2.68 10.18
N THR A 390 0.67 -3.19 9.90
CA THR A 390 1.88 -2.44 9.53
C THR A 390 2.16 -2.64 8.05
N LEU A 391 2.29 -1.54 7.34
CA LEU A 391 2.62 -1.51 5.92
C LEU A 391 3.98 -0.85 5.73
N ARG A 392 4.63 -1.15 4.60
CA ARG A 392 5.86 -0.50 4.17
C ARG A 392 5.69 0.07 2.77
N SER A 393 6.10 1.32 2.57
CA SER A 393 6.19 1.96 1.27
C SER A 393 7.20 1.22 0.39
N LEU A 394 6.75 0.75 -0.78
CA LEU A 394 7.59 0.13 -1.80
C LEU A 394 7.70 0.99 -3.05
N GLY A 395 6.84 1.98 -3.22
CA GLY A 395 6.89 2.87 -4.37
C GLY A 395 5.56 3.55 -4.64
N ALA A 396 5.27 3.81 -5.92
CA ALA A 396 4.07 4.51 -6.33
C ALA A 396 3.58 4.03 -7.71
N ARG A 397 2.29 4.22 -7.96
CA ARG A 397 1.62 3.94 -9.22
C ARG A 397 0.95 5.19 -9.74
N TRP A 398 1.12 5.46 -11.01
CA TRP A 398 0.52 6.58 -11.72
C TRP A 398 -0.44 6.04 -12.75
N GLN A 399 -1.73 6.26 -12.54
CA GLN A 399 -2.75 6.01 -13.54
C GLN A 399 -2.73 7.12 -14.57
N LEU A 400 -2.70 6.73 -15.84
CA LEU A 400 -2.56 7.64 -16.97
C LEU A 400 -3.85 7.69 -17.76
N GLU A 401 -4.24 8.90 -18.14
CA GLU A 401 -5.37 9.12 -19.03
C GLU A 401 -4.97 10.04 -20.18
N LYS A 402 -5.71 9.92 -21.28
CA LYS A 402 -5.63 10.80 -22.44
C LYS A 402 -6.99 11.43 -22.61
N HIS A 403 -7.02 12.73 -22.88
CA HIS A 403 -8.26 13.42 -23.14
C HIS A 403 -8.80 13.04 -24.53
N ASN A 404 -9.71 12.07 -24.60
CA ASN A 404 -10.41 11.74 -25.84
C ASN A 404 -11.53 12.75 -26.10
N LYS A 405 -11.45 13.50 -27.20
CA LYS A 405 -12.47 14.49 -27.64
C LYS A 405 -13.91 13.94 -27.79
N SER A 406 -14.12 12.63 -27.67
CA SER A 406 -15.42 11.98 -27.93
C SER A 406 -16.33 11.82 -26.70
N GLU A 407 -15.86 12.11 -25.49
CA GLU A 407 -16.75 12.12 -24.32
C GLU A 407 -17.58 13.41 -24.32
N VAL A 408 -18.90 13.27 -24.14
CA VAL A 408 -19.86 14.36 -24.22
C VAL A 408 -19.55 15.39 -23.14
N ILE A 409 -18.88 16.48 -23.54
CA ILE A 409 -18.52 17.60 -22.67
C ILE A 409 -19.82 18.30 -22.25
N PRO A 410 -20.06 18.53 -20.94
CA PRO A 410 -21.15 19.36 -20.47
C PRO A 410 -21.03 20.76 -21.11
N PRO A 411 -22.12 21.36 -21.62
CA PRO A 411 -22.06 22.55 -22.49
C PRO A 411 -21.54 23.85 -21.85
N ASN A 412 -21.04 23.81 -20.61
CA ASN A 412 -20.69 25.01 -19.83
C ASN A 412 -19.19 25.16 -19.48
N ASP A 413 -18.30 24.24 -19.86
CA ASP A 413 -16.87 24.40 -19.57
C ASP A 413 -16.11 25.14 -20.67
N ASN A 414 -15.25 26.07 -20.24
CA ASN A 414 -14.49 26.97 -21.10
C ASN A 414 -13.42 26.18 -21.88
N TYR A 415 -13.65 25.99 -23.18
CA TYR A 415 -12.83 25.18 -24.10
C TYR A 415 -11.32 25.51 -24.11
N SER A 416 -10.91 26.69 -23.64
CA SER A 416 -9.50 27.10 -23.56
C SER A 416 -8.70 26.50 -22.40
N LEU A 417 -9.36 25.77 -21.49
CA LEU A 417 -8.73 25.17 -20.30
C LEU A 417 -8.56 23.64 -20.39
N LEU A 418 -9.05 23.01 -21.45
CA LEU A 418 -8.92 21.56 -21.64
C LEU A 418 -7.52 21.22 -22.18
N PRO A 419 -6.83 20.18 -21.66
CA PRO A 419 -5.55 19.74 -22.18
C PRO A 419 -5.65 19.34 -23.66
N ASP A 420 -4.57 19.51 -24.42
CA ASP A 420 -4.47 19.00 -25.80
C ASP A 420 -4.75 17.48 -25.80
N PRO A 421 -5.56 16.96 -26.76
CA PRO A 421 -5.93 15.55 -26.81
C PRO A 421 -4.76 14.57 -26.96
N ASN A 422 -3.56 15.05 -27.31
CA ASN A 422 -2.34 14.24 -27.36
C ASN A 422 -1.53 14.28 -26.05
N VAL A 423 -1.97 15.06 -25.05
CA VAL A 423 -1.29 15.17 -23.76
C VAL A 423 -1.75 14.02 -22.88
N ILE A 424 -0.76 13.26 -22.39
CA ILE A 424 -0.94 12.28 -21.33
C ILE A 424 -0.87 13.03 -20.01
N TYR A 425 -1.82 12.79 -19.12
CA TYR A 425 -1.79 13.31 -17.75
C TYR A 425 -1.94 12.19 -16.73
N ILE A 426 -1.48 12.45 -15.51
CA ILE A 426 -1.67 11.56 -14.36
C ILE A 426 -3.09 11.80 -13.83
N ALA A 427 -3.97 10.83 -13.99
CA ALA A 427 -5.34 10.89 -13.51
C ALA A 427 -5.44 10.60 -12.00
N ALA A 428 -4.61 9.67 -11.52
CA ALA A 428 -4.48 9.35 -10.10
C ALA A 428 -3.07 8.89 -9.79
N LYS A 429 -2.62 9.19 -8.57
CA LYS A 429 -1.38 8.67 -8.00
C LYS A 429 -1.71 7.87 -6.75
N GLN A 430 -1.09 6.71 -6.66
CA GLN A 430 -1.29 5.77 -5.56
C GLN A 430 0.04 5.40 -4.94
N GLY A 431 0.10 5.26 -3.62
CA GLY A 431 1.21 4.60 -2.95
C GLY A 431 1.15 3.10 -3.22
N VAL A 432 2.32 2.49 -3.44
CA VAL A 432 2.47 1.04 -3.47
C VAL A 432 3.11 0.61 -2.17
N CYS A 433 2.43 -0.25 -1.43
CA CYS A 433 2.86 -0.77 -0.15
C CYS A 433 3.00 -2.30 -0.20
N GLY A 434 3.78 -2.84 0.72
CA GLY A 434 3.74 -4.25 1.09
C GLY A 434 3.37 -4.37 2.56
N THR A 435 2.62 -5.40 2.92
CA THR A 435 2.44 -5.75 4.32
C THR A 435 3.48 -6.78 4.72
N SER A 436 4.05 -6.57 5.90
CA SER A 436 4.80 -7.59 6.62
C SER A 436 4.07 -7.94 7.91
N ASP A 437 2.74 -7.92 7.95
CA ASP A 437 1.94 -8.36 9.08
C ASP A 437 1.20 -9.65 8.69
N PRO A 438 0.88 -10.54 9.66
CA PRO A 438 0.47 -11.90 9.37
C PRO A 438 -0.85 -11.90 8.61
N VAL A 439 -1.10 -12.99 7.87
CA VAL A 439 -2.48 -13.45 7.67
C VAL A 439 -3.12 -13.45 9.06
N LEU A 440 -4.10 -12.56 9.26
CA LEU A 440 -4.80 -12.31 10.52
C LEU A 440 -4.98 -13.62 11.29
N THR A 441 -4.30 -13.75 12.43
CA THR A 441 -4.24 -15.00 13.21
C THR A 441 -5.53 -15.25 13.99
N THR A 442 -6.40 -14.24 14.10
CA THR A 442 -7.81 -14.39 14.47
C THR A 442 -8.59 -14.61 13.19
N ARG A 443 -9.20 -15.79 12.99
CA ARG A 443 -9.96 -16.18 11.78
C ARG A 443 -10.64 -14.97 11.11
N PRO A 444 -10.02 -14.33 10.10
CA PRO A 444 -10.58 -13.12 9.54
C PRO A 444 -11.71 -13.52 8.62
N PHE A 445 -12.88 -12.98 8.88
CA PHE A 445 -13.90 -12.95 7.86
C PHE A 445 -13.59 -11.74 6.98
N ILE A 446 -12.89 -11.96 5.88
CA ILE A 446 -12.82 -10.99 4.78
C ILE A 446 -14.25 -10.89 4.23
N ARG A 447 -15.07 -10.01 4.82
CA ARG A 447 -16.26 -9.55 4.12
C ARG A 447 -15.78 -8.73 2.93
N SER A 448 -16.49 -8.84 1.81
CA SER A 448 -16.51 -7.78 0.82
C SER A 448 -16.67 -6.45 1.57
N SER A 449 -15.80 -5.47 1.27
CA SER A 449 -15.87 -4.10 1.79
C SER A 449 -15.16 -3.82 3.15
N ALA A 450 -14.18 -4.64 3.52
CA ALA A 450 -13.23 -4.37 4.60
C ALA A 450 -12.15 -3.30 4.24
N CYS A 451 -12.58 -2.14 3.76
CA CYS A 451 -11.74 -1.14 3.06
C CYS A 451 -11.77 0.22 3.75
N GLY A 452 -10.92 1.16 3.33
CA GLY A 452 -10.96 2.56 3.75
C GLY A 452 -10.10 2.91 4.97
N SER A 453 -9.18 2.03 5.39
CA SER A 453 -8.30 2.33 6.51
C SER A 453 -7.30 3.42 6.13
N VAL A 454 -7.13 4.39 7.03
CA VAL A 454 -6.19 5.50 6.85
C VAL A 454 -4.77 5.04 7.20
N LEU A 455 -3.80 5.41 6.36
CA LEU A 455 -2.39 5.17 6.63
C LEU A 455 -1.85 6.25 7.55
N VAL A 456 -1.40 5.84 8.74
CA VAL A 456 -0.69 6.67 9.68
C VAL A 456 0.81 6.40 9.56
N ARG A 457 1.61 7.42 9.27
CA ARG A 457 3.06 7.27 9.11
C ARG A 457 3.74 6.97 10.45
N CYS A 458 4.62 5.98 10.41
CA CYS A 458 5.43 5.48 11.52
C CYS A 458 6.91 5.46 11.14
N ARG A 459 7.38 6.51 10.45
CA ARG A 459 8.78 6.63 10.02
C ARG A 459 9.74 6.56 11.21
N LYS A 460 10.64 5.58 11.27
CA LYS A 460 11.86 5.74 12.08
C LYS A 460 12.61 6.94 11.49
N GLY A 461 12.53 8.10 12.14
CA GLY A 461 13.28 9.27 11.70
C GLY A 461 14.78 8.94 11.62
N GLN A 462 15.54 9.76 10.90
CA GLN A 462 16.99 9.79 11.09
C GLN A 462 17.26 10.27 12.53
N GLY A 463 17.27 9.36 13.50
CA GLY A 463 17.36 9.64 14.93
C GLY A 463 16.83 8.50 15.81
N ASN A 464 17.11 8.58 17.11
CA ASN A 464 16.70 7.57 18.11
C ASN A 464 15.22 7.71 18.55
N LEU A 465 14.34 8.21 17.68
CA LEU A 465 12.92 8.37 18.04
C LEU A 465 12.25 6.99 18.12
N THR A 466 11.52 6.78 19.19
CA THR A 466 10.67 5.61 19.42
C THR A 466 9.46 5.65 18.48
N ARG A 467 8.85 4.47 18.22
CA ARG A 467 7.62 4.38 17.42
C ARG A 467 6.50 5.28 17.97
N LYS A 468 6.44 5.41 19.29
CA LYS A 468 5.48 6.28 19.98
C LYS A 468 5.67 7.75 19.62
N GLU A 469 6.90 8.26 19.71
CA GLU A 469 7.21 9.67 19.41
C GLU A 469 6.92 10.01 17.94
N VAL A 470 7.15 9.08 17.03
CA VAL A 470 6.82 9.26 15.61
C VAL A 470 5.31 9.27 15.38
N LEU A 471 4.60 8.34 16.02
CA LEU A 471 3.14 8.29 15.95
C LEU A 471 2.50 9.58 16.47
N GLU A 472 3.09 10.24 17.47
CA GLU A 472 2.62 11.52 18.00
C GLU A 472 2.57 12.64 16.94
N CYS A 473 3.28 12.54 15.82
CA CYS A 473 3.17 13.48 14.69
C CYS A 473 1.79 13.43 14.01
N GLY A 474 1.08 12.29 14.09
CA GLY A 474 -0.27 12.15 13.53
C GLY A 474 -0.36 12.36 12.02
N GLU A 475 0.72 12.05 11.31
CA GLU A 475 0.87 12.17 9.87
C GLU A 475 0.01 11.12 9.15
N VAL A 476 -0.99 11.56 8.38
CA VAL A 476 -1.85 10.66 7.59
C VAL A 476 -1.57 10.80 6.10
N CYS A 477 -1.29 9.69 5.43
CA CYS A 477 -0.67 9.67 4.09
C CYS A 477 -1.61 9.25 2.95
N GLY A 478 -2.75 8.64 3.27
CA GLY A 478 -3.69 8.16 2.26
C GLY A 478 -4.68 7.16 2.83
N MET A 479 -5.46 6.54 1.94
CA MET A 479 -6.45 5.52 2.28
C MET A 479 -6.26 4.23 1.51
N PHE A 480 -6.30 3.14 2.24
CA PHE A 480 -6.20 1.79 1.72
C PHE A 480 -7.59 1.20 1.51
N HIS A 481 -7.91 0.78 0.29
CA HIS A 481 -9.26 0.43 -0.11
C HIS A 481 -9.52 -1.08 -0.30
N TYR A 482 -8.57 -1.97 0.03
CA TYR A 482 -8.71 -3.42 -0.30
C TYR A 482 -8.14 -4.39 0.73
N ALA A 483 -8.96 -4.89 1.65
CA ALA A 483 -8.56 -5.81 2.74
C ALA A 483 -7.90 -7.17 2.39
N ASP A 484 -7.64 -7.49 1.13
CA ASP A 484 -6.98 -8.75 0.76
C ASP A 484 -5.46 -8.66 1.04
N LEU A 485 -5.12 -8.43 2.31
CA LEU A 485 -3.75 -8.22 2.79
C LEU A 485 -2.86 -9.42 2.51
N THR A 486 -3.41 -10.63 2.35
CA THR A 486 -2.68 -11.84 1.93
C THR A 486 -3.65 -13.00 1.64
N PRO A 487 -4.14 -13.21 0.40
CA PRO A 487 -4.83 -14.45 0.06
C PRO A 487 -3.90 -15.65 0.26
N LYS A 488 -4.45 -16.75 0.80
CA LYS A 488 -3.71 -17.99 1.12
C LYS A 488 -3.08 -18.70 -0.10
N ASN A 489 -3.43 -18.30 -1.33
CA ASN A 489 -3.06 -18.98 -2.58
C ASN A 489 -2.43 -18.01 -3.60
N ARG A 490 -1.41 -17.23 -3.20
CA ARG A 490 -0.71 -16.34 -4.15
C ARG A 490 0.16 -17.15 -5.10
N THR A 491 0.00 -16.93 -6.39
CA THR A 491 0.81 -17.54 -7.45
C THR A 491 1.82 -16.55 -8.03
N ALA A 492 1.63 -15.24 -7.83
CA ALA A 492 2.48 -14.18 -8.37
C ALA A 492 2.98 -13.21 -7.28
N ALA A 493 4.14 -12.58 -7.51
CA ALA A 493 4.71 -11.60 -6.58
C ALA A 493 3.87 -10.31 -6.49
N SER A 494 3.22 -9.92 -7.60
CA SER A 494 2.32 -8.77 -7.65
C SER A 494 1.17 -8.85 -6.67
N ASP A 495 0.75 -10.05 -6.29
CA ASP A 495 -0.35 -10.24 -5.35
C ASP A 495 -0.02 -9.66 -3.97
N TYR A 496 1.28 -9.55 -3.63
CA TYR A 496 1.79 -8.98 -2.38
C TYR A 496 1.82 -7.45 -2.33
N LEU A 497 1.45 -6.79 -3.43
CA LEU A 497 1.36 -5.35 -3.49
C LEU A 497 -0.01 -4.87 -3.01
N ILE A 498 0.02 -3.77 -2.25
CA ILE A 498 -1.12 -3.06 -1.71
C ILE A 498 -1.12 -1.65 -2.30
N TYR A 499 -2.25 -1.21 -2.85
CA TYR A 499 -2.40 0.14 -3.40
C TYR A 499 -3.17 1.04 -2.45
N VAL A 500 -2.70 2.28 -2.35
CA VAL A 500 -3.22 3.29 -1.42
C VAL A 500 -3.49 4.57 -2.19
N ASP A 501 -4.70 5.10 -2.11
CA ASP A 501 -4.98 6.40 -2.71
C ASP A 501 -4.39 7.51 -1.86
N ALA A 502 -3.57 8.35 -2.49
CA ALA A 502 -2.93 9.48 -1.83
C ALA A 502 -3.94 10.59 -1.50
N PHE A 503 -3.67 11.35 -0.45
CA PHE A 503 -4.46 12.53 -0.09
C PHE A 503 -4.09 13.80 -0.87
N ASP A 504 -3.21 13.70 -1.88
CA ASP A 504 -2.77 14.85 -2.68
C ASP A 504 -3.94 15.70 -3.20
N PRO A 505 -5.01 15.15 -3.82
CA PRO A 505 -6.10 15.98 -4.32
C PRO A 505 -6.85 16.72 -3.21
N LEU A 506 -6.89 16.16 -1.98
CA LEU A 506 -7.50 16.82 -0.84
C LEU A 506 -6.61 17.96 -0.32
N ILE A 507 -5.30 17.75 -0.28
CA ILE A 507 -4.32 18.77 0.11
C ILE A 507 -4.36 19.94 -0.88
N GLU A 508 -4.33 19.64 -2.18
CA GLU A 508 -4.38 20.62 -3.27
C GLU A 508 -5.70 21.41 -3.27
N ASP A 509 -6.82 20.76 -2.93
CA ASP A 509 -8.12 21.42 -2.78
C ASP A 509 -8.27 22.19 -1.44
N GLY A 510 -7.24 22.19 -0.57
CA GLY A 510 -7.19 22.98 0.66
C GLY A 510 -7.89 22.35 1.87
N TRP A 511 -8.09 21.04 1.86
CA TRP A 511 -8.57 20.32 3.04
C TRP A 511 -7.47 20.16 4.08
N SER A 512 -7.83 20.25 5.35
CA SER A 512 -6.93 19.97 6.49
C SER A 512 -7.65 19.07 7.51
N VAL A 513 -6.90 18.43 8.40
CA VAL A 513 -7.48 17.58 9.44
C VAL A 513 -8.21 18.45 10.48
N VAL A 514 -9.41 18.02 10.91
CA VAL A 514 -10.10 18.66 12.04
C VAL A 514 -9.34 18.35 13.34
N PRO A 515 -8.89 19.37 14.09
CA PRO A 515 -8.17 19.13 15.34
C PRO A 515 -9.12 18.57 16.40
N VAL A 516 -8.60 17.63 17.20
CA VAL A 516 -9.29 17.15 18.41
C VAL A 516 -9.30 18.28 19.46
N PRO A 517 -10.37 18.43 20.26
CA PRO A 517 -10.44 19.47 21.28
C PRO A 517 -9.19 19.53 22.17
N GLY A 518 -8.60 20.72 22.30
CA GLY A 518 -7.38 20.94 23.08
C GLY A 518 -6.06 20.64 22.35
N GLN A 519 -6.10 20.33 21.05
CA GLN A 519 -4.92 20.25 20.19
C GLN A 519 -4.83 21.47 19.27
N GLU A 520 -3.62 21.96 19.03
CA GLU A 520 -3.39 22.98 18.00
C GLU A 520 -3.52 22.37 16.60
N PRO A 521 -4.09 23.11 15.64
CA PRO A 521 -4.12 22.68 14.25
C PRO A 521 -2.69 22.59 13.70
N MET A 522 -2.41 21.54 12.93
CA MET A 522 -1.17 21.41 12.16
C MET A 522 -1.44 21.66 10.68
N ASP A 523 -0.46 22.28 10.01
CA ASP A 523 -0.49 22.46 8.58
C ASP A 523 -0.21 21.14 7.86
N ASN A 524 -0.72 21.01 6.63
CA ASN A 524 -0.41 19.85 5.79
C ASN A 524 1.07 19.85 5.39
N ILE A 525 1.65 18.66 5.27
CA ILE A 525 3.04 18.48 4.86
C ILE A 525 3.10 18.41 3.34
N VAL A 526 3.68 19.44 2.73
CA VAL A 526 3.93 19.56 1.28
C VAL A 526 5.43 19.64 1.01
N PRO A 527 5.90 19.27 -0.20
CA PRO A 527 7.31 19.41 -0.56
C PRO A 527 7.77 20.88 -0.39
N GLY A 528 8.86 21.07 0.36
CA GLY A 528 9.42 22.39 0.70
C GLY A 528 9.14 22.87 2.13
N ASN A 529 8.06 22.40 2.77
CA ASN A 529 7.77 22.63 4.20
C ASN A 529 8.03 21.40 5.07
N ALA A 530 8.33 20.24 4.46
CA ALA A 530 8.87 19.11 5.19
C ALA A 530 10.25 19.52 5.73
N ASP A 531 10.30 19.89 7.01
CA ASP A 531 11.57 20.24 7.67
C ASP A 531 12.58 19.13 7.37
N PRO A 532 13.74 19.45 6.77
CA PRO A 532 14.83 18.50 6.65
C PRO A 532 15.37 18.28 8.06
N VAL A 533 14.79 17.34 8.80
CA VAL A 533 15.32 16.77 10.03
C VAL A 533 15.90 17.82 11.00
N THR A 534 15.06 18.60 11.66
CA THR A 534 15.40 19.18 12.97
C THR A 534 14.14 19.62 13.68
N ASN A 535 13.83 19.06 14.85
CA ASN A 535 13.59 19.87 16.03
C ASN A 535 13.73 19.04 17.30
N THR A 536 14.84 19.32 17.99
CA THR A 536 15.05 19.09 19.42
C THR A 536 13.80 19.53 20.17
N PRO A 537 13.30 18.78 21.18
CA PRO A 537 12.17 19.24 21.96
C PRO A 537 12.52 20.59 22.60
N ARG A 538 11.66 21.59 22.37
CA ARG A 538 11.68 22.85 23.14
C ARG A 538 11.61 22.48 24.62
N ARG A 539 12.73 22.59 25.32
CA ARG A 539 12.76 22.58 26.79
C ARG A 539 12.02 23.82 27.27
N GLU A 540 10.73 23.68 27.58
CA GLU A 540 10.02 24.66 28.37
C GLU A 540 10.52 24.64 29.82
N GLY A 541 11.09 25.77 30.24
CA GLY A 541 10.85 26.36 31.56
C GLY A 541 11.28 25.58 32.81
N LEU A 542 12.58 25.41 33.04
CA LEU A 542 13.07 25.27 34.42
C LEU A 542 13.14 26.66 35.06
N ARG A 543 12.15 26.90 35.92
CA ARG A 543 11.96 28.10 36.75
C ARG A 543 13.25 28.50 37.46
N SER A 544 13.55 29.79 37.36
CA SER A 544 14.45 30.52 38.23
C SER A 544 14.02 30.40 39.69
N GLY A 545 14.71 29.56 40.46
CA GLY A 545 14.72 29.59 41.92
C GLY A 545 15.95 30.33 42.39
N GLY A 546 15.80 31.60 42.74
CA GLY A 546 16.87 32.39 43.33
C GLY A 546 17.24 31.88 44.72
N MET A 547 18.54 31.75 44.98
CA MET A 547 19.11 31.93 46.31
C MET A 547 20.51 32.54 46.15
N SER A 548 20.61 33.81 46.53
CA SER A 548 21.86 34.52 46.78
C SER A 548 22.55 33.94 48.02
N VAL A 549 23.87 33.74 48.00
CA VAL A 549 24.78 34.19 49.08
C VAL A 549 26.21 34.37 48.52
N ASP A 550 26.60 35.64 48.47
CA ASP A 550 27.89 36.28 48.79
C ASP A 550 29.27 35.58 48.68
N ARG A 551 30.18 36.41 48.14
CA ARG A 551 31.64 36.60 48.44
C ARG A 551 32.59 35.48 47.98
N ALA A 552 33.82 35.72 47.52
CA ALA A 552 34.65 36.86 47.12
C ALA A 552 35.98 36.22 46.58
N PRO A 553 36.90 36.96 45.93
CA PRO A 553 37.79 36.41 44.90
C PRO A 553 39.22 36.09 45.37
N SER A 554 39.93 35.23 44.62
CA SER A 554 41.39 35.27 44.44
C SER A 554 41.81 34.21 43.39
N THR A 555 42.24 34.63 42.20
CA THR A 555 43.62 34.53 41.66
C THR A 555 44.23 33.14 41.59
N ALA A 556 44.33 32.61 40.36
CA ALA A 556 45.57 32.27 39.66
C ALA A 556 45.25 32.00 38.19
#